data_AF-A0A534JYT7-F1
#
_entry.id   AF-A0A534JYT7-F1
#
_cell.length_a   1.000
_cell.length_b   1.000
_cell.length_c   1.000
_cell.angle_alpha   90.00
_cell.angle_beta   90.00
_cell.angle_gamma   90.00
#
_symmetry.space_group_name_H-M   'P 1'
#
loop_
_entity.id
_entity.type
_entity.pdbx_description
1 polymer ?
#
loop_
_entity_poly.entity_id
_entity_poly.type
_entity_poly.pdbx_seq_one_letter_code
_entity_poly.pdbx_strand_id
1 'polypeptide(L)'
;MATDARTGFASSWRELARMPTFQVPVVLGGFIAALVGIFTYAFDAVKASAIVAVSAEVIYLVIFGIFGLIGYSVSKHNVQNGSLVAAIAGLALVAIAGGTVGLLTGFLCLAGAIWGLAASR
;
A
#
# COMPACT_ATOMS: atom_id res chain seq x y z
N MET A 1 17.85 -17.51 21.11
CA MET A 1 17.15 -17.77 19.84
C MET A 1 17.46 -16.61 18.90
N ALA A 2 18.49 -16.75 18.05
CA ALA A 2 18.78 -15.75 17.03
C ALA A 2 17.77 -15.96 15.89
N THR A 3 16.91 -14.98 15.65
CA THR A 3 16.00 -14.97 14.51
C THR A 3 16.83 -14.87 13.24
N ASP A 4 16.80 -15.93 12.45
CA ASP A 4 17.60 -16.09 11.24
C ASP A 4 17.00 -15.22 10.12
N ALA A 5 17.23 -13.90 10.19
CA ALA A 5 16.65 -12.89 9.30
C ALA A 5 16.92 -13.16 7.80
N ARG A 6 17.95 -13.98 7.49
CA ARG A 6 18.30 -14.43 6.15
C ARG A 6 17.25 -15.34 5.52
N THR A 7 16.54 -16.14 6.33
CA THR A 7 15.46 -17.02 5.83
C THR A 7 14.20 -16.24 5.48
N GLY A 8 13.83 -15.26 6.32
CA GLY A 8 12.62 -14.44 6.13
C GLY A 8 12.67 -13.55 4.89
N PHE A 9 13.80 -12.87 4.64
CA PHE A 9 13.92 -11.98 3.49
C PHE A 9 13.86 -12.76 2.16
N ALA A 10 14.59 -13.88 2.08
CA ALA A 10 14.57 -14.75 0.90
C ALA A 10 13.18 -15.38 0.65
N SER A 11 12.42 -15.72 1.71
CA SER A 11 11.05 -16.19 1.56
C SER A 11 10.10 -15.09 1.07
N SER A 12 10.24 -13.86 1.57
CA SER A 12 9.40 -12.73 1.12
C SER A 12 9.62 -12.40 -0.35
N TRP A 13 10.87 -12.42 -0.84
CA TRP A 13 11.18 -12.24 -2.26
C TRP A 13 10.60 -13.35 -3.13
N ARG A 14 10.63 -14.59 -2.64
CA ARG A 14 10.08 -15.74 -3.36
C ARG A 14 8.55 -15.69 -3.41
N GLU A 15 7.89 -15.20 -2.36
CA GLU A 15 6.45 -14.95 -2.36
C GLU A 15 6.06 -13.83 -3.34
N LEU A 16 6.81 -12.73 -3.35
CA LEU A 16 6.62 -11.65 -4.32
C LEU A 16 6.80 -12.15 -5.77
N ALA A 17 7.77 -13.02 -6.03
CA ALA A 17 8.02 -13.55 -7.37
C ALA A 17 6.91 -14.49 -7.88
N ARG A 18 6.09 -15.06 -6.98
CA ARG A 18 4.96 -15.96 -7.32
C ARG A 18 3.62 -15.24 -7.22
N MET A 19 3.64 -13.93 -7.01
CA MET A 19 2.45 -13.13 -6.81
C MET A 19 1.58 -13.11 -8.07
N PRO A 20 0.26 -13.34 -7.95
CA PRO A 20 -0.65 -13.17 -9.06
C PRO A 20 -0.58 -11.75 -9.63
N THR A 21 -0.50 -11.61 -10.95
CA THR A 21 -0.25 -10.33 -11.63
C THR A 21 -1.26 -9.25 -11.28
N PHE A 22 -2.52 -9.61 -11.05
CA PHE A 22 -3.58 -8.67 -10.68
C PHE A 22 -3.37 -8.02 -9.30
N GLN A 23 -2.58 -8.64 -8.42
CA GLN A 23 -2.28 -8.06 -7.10
C GLN A 23 -1.13 -7.04 -7.17
N VAL A 24 -0.30 -7.07 -8.23
CA VAL A 24 0.91 -6.23 -8.34
C VAL A 24 0.58 -4.73 -8.26
N PRO A 25 -0.46 -4.22 -8.94
CA PRO A 25 -0.87 -2.83 -8.80
C PRO A 25 -1.28 -2.46 -7.37
N VAL A 26 -1.95 -3.36 -6.63
CA VAL A 26 -2.35 -3.12 -5.24
C VAL A 26 -1.14 -2.96 -4.32
N VAL A 27 -0.17 -3.85 -4.43
CA VAL A 27 1.05 -3.79 -3.61
C VAL A 27 1.88 -2.56 -3.96
N LEU A 28 2.05 -2.26 -5.26
CA LEU A 28 2.78 -1.07 -5.69
C LEU A 28 2.09 0.21 -5.21
N GLY A 29 0.78 0.34 -5.41
CA GLY A 29 0.01 1.50 -4.95
C GLY A 29 0.10 1.68 -3.44
N GLY A 30 -0.17 0.62 -2.66
CA GLY A 30 -0.12 0.67 -1.21
C GLY A 30 1.28 0.97 -0.65
N PHE A 31 2.30 0.32 -1.20
CA PHE A 31 3.69 0.50 -0.78
C PHE A 31 4.22 1.89 -1.09
N ILE A 32 3.99 2.38 -2.32
CA ILE A 32 4.44 3.73 -2.72
C ILE A 32 3.73 4.79 -1.88
N ALA A 33 2.42 4.67 -1.65
CA ALA A 33 1.68 5.60 -0.81
C ALA A 33 2.27 5.68 0.60
N ALA A 34 2.50 4.52 1.22
CA ALA A 34 3.06 4.45 2.57
C ALA A 34 4.48 5.04 2.64
N LEU A 35 5.37 4.66 1.72
CA LEU A 35 6.74 5.16 1.71
C LEU A 35 6.81 6.67 1.46
N VAL A 36 6.06 7.17 0.48
CA VAL A 36 6.07 8.60 0.17
C VAL A 36 5.54 9.41 1.37
N GLY A 37 4.49 8.94 2.05
CA GLY A 37 4.02 9.56 3.28
C GLY A 37 5.09 9.60 4.37
N ILE A 38 5.74 8.46 4.65
CA ILE A 38 6.81 8.36 5.65
C ILE A 38 7.99 9.28 5.31
N PHE A 39 8.46 9.27 4.07
CA PHE A 39 9.61 10.08 3.67
C PHE A 39 9.28 11.57 3.64
N THR A 40 8.07 11.95 3.20
CA THR A 40 7.63 13.35 3.23
C THR A 40 7.71 13.89 4.66
N TYR A 41 7.16 13.14 5.62
CA TYR A 41 7.26 13.53 7.02
C TYR A 41 8.70 13.62 7.53
N ALA A 42 9.52 12.61 7.23
CA ALA A 42 10.92 12.58 7.67
C ALA A 42 11.71 13.79 7.13
N PHE A 43 11.50 14.17 5.87
CA PHE A 43 12.16 15.34 5.29
C PHE A 43 11.67 16.65 5.90
N ASP A 44 10.37 16.77 6.21
CA ASP A 44 9.84 17.96 6.87
C ASP A 44 10.41 18.13 8.28
N ALA A 45 10.52 17.03 9.04
CA ALA A 45 11.15 17.04 10.36
C ALA A 45 12.64 17.42 10.30
N VAL A 46 13.39 16.90 9.32
CA VAL A 46 14.81 17.25 9.12
C VAL A 46 14.97 18.71 8.74
N LYS A 47 14.14 19.23 7.81
CA LYS A 47 14.18 20.64 7.40
C LYS A 47 13.87 21.59 8.55
N ALA A 48 12.93 21.22 9.41
CA ALA A 48 12.57 22.01 10.60
C ALA A 48 13.54 21.81 11.78
N SER A 49 14.45 20.83 11.71
CA SER A 49 15.30 20.40 12.84
C SER A 49 14.50 20.12 14.12
N ALA A 50 13.25 19.69 13.97
CA ALA A 50 12.30 19.49 15.06
C ALA A 50 11.20 18.51 14.62
N ILE A 51 10.48 17.96 15.60
CA ILE A 51 9.26 17.19 15.33
C ILE A 51 8.17 18.18 14.90
N VAL A 52 7.70 18.04 13.67
CA VAL A 52 6.64 18.89 13.09
C VAL A 52 5.30 18.16 13.18
N ALA A 53 4.20 18.92 13.23
CA ALA A 53 2.87 18.37 13.07
C ALA A 53 2.74 17.71 11.68
N VAL A 54 2.25 16.47 11.66
CA VAL A 54 2.03 15.74 10.41
C VAL A 54 0.81 16.31 9.69
N SER A 55 0.92 16.58 8.39
CA SER A 55 -0.24 16.99 7.59
C SER A 55 -1.23 15.84 7.43
N ALA A 56 -2.52 16.17 7.29
CA ALA A 56 -3.56 15.16 7.12
C ALA A 56 -3.31 14.29 5.86
N GLU A 57 -2.85 14.90 4.76
CA GLU A 57 -2.48 14.19 3.53
C GLU A 57 -1.44 13.10 3.80
N VAL A 58 -0.37 13.43 4.51
CA VAL A 58 0.69 12.47 4.84
C VAL A 58 0.16 11.33 5.70
N ILE A 59 -0.68 11.63 6.69
CA ILE A 59 -1.33 10.62 7.52
C ILE A 59 -2.18 9.68 6.65
N TYR A 60 -3.00 10.23 5.75
CA TYR A 60 -3.89 9.44 4.90
C TYR A 60 -3.13 8.59 3.89
N LEU A 61 -2.04 9.10 3.31
CA LEU A 61 -1.16 8.32 2.43
C LEU A 61 -0.61 7.07 3.15
N VAL A 62 -0.17 7.24 4.40
CA VAL A 62 0.34 6.11 5.19
C VAL A 62 -0.76 5.12 5.55
N ILE A 63 -1.87 5.60 6.13
CA ILE A 63 -2.96 4.73 6.59
C ILE A 63 -3.57 3.95 5.43
N PHE A 64 -3.94 4.62 4.35
CA PHE A 64 -4.58 3.95 3.22
C PHE A 64 -3.58 3.16 2.37
N GLY A 65 -2.31 3.57 2.33
CA GLY A 65 -1.24 2.74 1.78
C GLY A 65 -1.12 1.39 2.51
N ILE A 66 -1.13 1.41 3.85
CA ILE A 66 -1.14 0.21 4.69
C ILE A 66 -2.39 -0.62 4.42
N PHE A 67 -3.58 -0.01 4.33
CA PHE A 67 -4.80 -0.74 4.01
C PHE A 67 -4.75 -1.44 2.65
N GLY A 68 -4.11 -0.84 1.64
CA GLY A 68 -3.83 -1.52 0.37
C GLY A 68 -3.00 -2.80 0.56
N LEU A 69 -1.95 -2.73 1.38
CA LEU A 69 -1.10 -3.89 1.71
C LEU A 69 -1.82 -4.95 2.57
N ILE A 70 -2.74 -4.52 3.43
CA ILE A 70 -3.65 -5.44 4.15
C ILE A 70 -4.57 -6.13 3.15
N GLY A 71 -5.13 -5.41 2.17
CA GLY A 71 -5.94 -5.99 1.10
C GLY A 71 -5.19 -7.08 0.33
N TYR A 72 -3.91 -6.86 0.01
CA TYR A 72 -3.04 -7.90 -0.53
C TYR A 72 -2.91 -9.12 0.40
N SER A 73 -2.64 -8.88 1.69
CA SER A 73 -2.49 -9.97 2.67
C SER A 73 -3.77 -10.80 2.82
N VAL A 74 -4.93 -10.14 2.85
CA VAL A 74 -6.25 -10.80 2.88
C VAL A 74 -6.50 -11.58 1.57
N SER A 75 -6.03 -11.07 0.43
CA SER A 75 -6.18 -11.72 -0.88
C SER A 75 -5.46 -13.08 -0.96
N LYS A 76 -4.48 -13.36 -0.10
CA LYS A 76 -3.83 -14.68 0.00
C LYS A 76 -4.79 -15.76 0.50
N HIS A 77 -5.83 -15.38 1.24
CA HIS A 77 -6.84 -16.28 1.79
C HIS A 77 -8.18 -16.18 1.07
N ASN A 78 -8.57 -14.96 0.66
CA ASN A 78 -9.81 -14.71 -0.07
C ASN A 78 -9.62 -13.49 -0.99
N VAL A 79 -9.52 -13.75 -2.30
CA VAL A 79 -9.27 -12.73 -3.32
C VAL A 79 -10.39 -11.68 -3.37
N GLN A 80 -11.65 -12.08 -3.19
CA GLN A 80 -12.78 -11.15 -3.23
C GLN A 80 -12.73 -10.15 -2.06
N ASN A 81 -12.54 -10.65 -0.83
CA ASN A 81 -12.44 -9.80 0.36
C ASN A 81 -11.21 -8.90 0.29
N GLY A 82 -10.06 -9.43 -0.13
CA GLY A 82 -8.84 -8.64 -0.26
C GLY A 82 -8.95 -7.57 -1.34
N SER A 83 -9.63 -7.86 -2.45
CA SER A 83 -9.91 -6.88 -3.50
C SER A 83 -10.88 -5.79 -3.04
N LEU A 84 -11.86 -6.11 -2.18
CA LEU A 84 -12.73 -5.09 -1.58
C LEU A 84 -11.96 -4.15 -0.65
N VAL A 85 -11.09 -4.69 0.20
CA VAL A 85 -10.23 -3.86 1.08
C VAL A 85 -9.30 -2.97 0.24
N ALA A 86 -8.69 -3.52 -0.82
CA ALA A 86 -7.85 -2.76 -1.74
C ALA A 86 -8.63 -1.67 -2.49
N ALA A 87 -9.88 -1.94 -2.88
CA ALA A 87 -10.76 -0.96 -3.53
C ALA A 87 -11.12 0.19 -2.58
N ILE A 88 -11.45 -0.11 -1.32
CA ILE A 88 -11.75 0.90 -0.30
C ILE A 88 -10.51 1.78 -0.05
N ALA A 89 -9.34 1.16 0.11
CA ALA A 89 -8.08 1.87 0.25
C ALA A 89 -7.77 2.76 -0.96
N GLY A 90 -7.96 2.22 -2.17
CA GLY A 90 -7.75 2.95 -3.42
C GLY A 90 -8.69 4.15 -3.57
N LEU A 91 -9.99 3.99 -3.28
CA LEU A 91 -10.95 5.09 -3.27
C LEU A 91 -10.57 6.17 -2.25
N ALA A 92 -10.15 5.77 -1.05
CA ALA A 92 -9.75 6.70 -0.01
C ALA A 92 -8.48 7.48 -0.38
N LEU A 93 -7.50 6.84 -1.04
CA LEU A 93 -6.32 7.52 -1.58
C LEU A 93 -6.70 8.56 -2.65
N VAL A 94 -7.60 8.19 -3.57
CA VAL A 94 -8.07 9.11 -4.62
C VAL A 94 -8.87 10.29 -4.03
N ALA A 95 -9.78 10.01 -3.12
CA ALA A 95 -10.78 10.99 -2.65
C ALA A 95 -10.31 11.84 -1.45
N ILE A 96 -9.45 11.30 -0.59
CA ILE A 96 -9.14 11.90 0.72
C ILE A 96 -7.67 12.28 0.83
N ALA A 97 -6.74 11.39 0.45
CA ALA A 97 -5.31 11.74 0.49
C ALA A 97 -5.00 12.87 -0.50
N GLY A 98 -5.63 12.83 -1.68
CA GLY A 98 -5.47 13.88 -2.68
C GLY A 98 -4.05 13.97 -3.22
N GLY A 99 -3.74 15.08 -3.90
CA GLY A 99 -2.43 15.29 -4.52
C GLY A 99 -2.12 14.28 -5.64
N THR A 100 -1.02 14.51 -6.36
CA THR A 100 -0.63 13.61 -7.47
C THR A 100 -0.30 12.20 -6.96
N VAL A 101 0.33 12.07 -5.79
CA VAL A 101 0.72 10.78 -5.22
C VAL A 101 -0.50 9.97 -4.79
N GLY A 102 -1.43 10.57 -4.04
CA GLY A 102 -2.66 9.89 -3.60
C GLY A 102 -3.51 9.44 -4.79
N LEU A 103 -3.63 10.28 -5.82
CA LEU A 103 -4.33 9.91 -7.06
C LEU A 103 -3.68 8.71 -7.76
N LEU A 104 -2.37 8.76 -8.04
CA LEU A 104 -1.69 7.70 -8.79
C LEU A 104 -1.69 6.37 -8.02
N THR A 105 -1.35 6.41 -6.74
CA THR A 105 -1.34 5.22 -5.88
C THR A 105 -2.74 4.66 -5.66
N GLY A 106 -3.74 5.52 -5.53
CA GLY A 106 -5.14 5.13 -5.42
C GLY A 106 -5.66 4.46 -6.69
N PHE A 107 -5.35 4.99 -7.88
CA PHE A 107 -5.70 4.34 -9.14
C PHE A 107 -4.98 3.00 -9.34
N LEU A 108 -3.72 2.86 -8.91
CA LEU A 108 -3.03 1.57 -8.91
C LEU A 108 -3.76 0.54 -8.03
N CYS A 109 -4.13 0.93 -6.81
CA CYS A 109 -4.91 0.07 -5.92
C CYS A 109 -6.26 -0.32 -6.52
N LEU A 110 -6.98 0.63 -7.14
CA LEU A 110 -8.26 0.38 -7.79
C LEU A 110 -8.13 -0.54 -9.00
N ALA A 111 -7.14 -0.31 -9.86
CA ALA A 111 -6.90 -1.15 -11.03
C ALA A 111 -6.63 -2.61 -10.62
N GLY A 112 -5.79 -2.82 -9.61
CA GLY A 112 -5.51 -4.15 -9.09
C GLY A 112 -6.73 -4.79 -8.42
N ALA A 113 -7.52 -4.03 -7.66
CA ALA A 113 -8.75 -4.50 -7.03
C ALA A 113 -9.83 -4.91 -8.04
N ILE A 114 -10.08 -4.07 -9.05
CA ILE A 114 -11.06 -4.36 -10.11
C ILE A 114 -10.64 -5.61 -10.88
N TRP A 115 -9.35 -5.73 -11.21
CA TRP A 115 -8.83 -6.91 -11.87
C TRP A 115 -8.96 -8.17 -11.00
N GLY A 116 -8.61 -8.08 -9.71
CA GLY A 116 -8.78 -9.19 -8.77
C GLY A 116 -10.24 -9.65 -8.66
N LEU A 117 -11.19 -8.72 -8.60
CA LEU A 117 -12.63 -9.04 -8.62
C LEU A 117 -13.04 -9.71 -9.92
N ALA A 118 -12.60 -9.19 -11.07
CA ALA A 118 -12.91 -9.77 -12.38
C ALA A 118 -12.33 -11.18 -12.56
N ALA A 119 -11.11 -11.43 -12.04
CA ALA A 119 -10.46 -12.73 -12.11
C ALA A 119 -11.04 -13.77 -11.12
N SER A 120 -11.82 -13.33 -10.14
CA SER A 120 -12.46 -14.19 -9.13
C SER A 120 -13.92 -14.56 -9.44
N ARG A 121 -14.46 -14.07 -10.56
CA ARG A 121 -15.78 -14.43 -11.10
C ARG A 121 -15.69 -15.66 -12.00
#